data_AF-A0A6J4SIP6-F1
#
_entry.id   AF-A0A6J4SIP6-F1
#
_cell.length_a   1.000
_cell.length_b   1.000
_cell.length_c   1.000
_cell.angle_alpha   90.00
_cell.angle_beta   90.00
_cell.angle_gamma   90.00
#
_symmetry.space_group_name_H-M   'P 1'
#
loop_
_entity.id
_entity.type
_entity.pdbx_description
1 polymer ?
#
loop_
_entity_poly.entity_id
_entity_poly.type
_entity_poly.pdbx_seq_one_letter_code
_entity_poly.pdbx_strand_id
1 'polypeptide(L)'
;MTQVQSQESNKAVRNEIRAFIEENFLYMRPDLDLQDDDDLLGLGVIDSLGFVELVEEIQSRYGIQVSDVEITEDNFGSVSAIVAFVEGKRSA
;
A
#
# COMPACT_ATOMS: atom_id res chain seq x y z
N MET A 1 -12.57 26.14 -11.28
CA MET A 1 -12.80 25.31 -10.07
C MET A 1 -12.29 23.91 -10.35
N THR A 2 -10.98 23.75 -10.54
CA THR A 2 -10.42 22.50 -11.05
C THR A 2 -9.12 22.20 -10.32
N GLN A 3 -9.22 21.77 -9.06
CA GLN A 3 -8.04 21.28 -8.32
C GLN A 3 -8.38 20.34 -7.14
N VAL A 4 -9.64 19.95 -6.94
CA VAL A 4 -10.04 19.12 -5.77
C VAL A 4 -10.02 17.62 -6.08
N GLN A 5 -10.18 17.20 -7.35
CA GLN A 5 -10.31 15.78 -7.70
C GLN A 5 -9.02 14.95 -7.51
N SER A 6 -7.83 15.54 -7.61
CA SER A 6 -6.56 14.81 -7.47
C SER A 6 -6.15 14.53 -6.02
N GLN A 7 -6.71 15.24 -5.04
CA GLN A 7 -6.40 15.03 -3.61
C GLN A 7 -7.30 13.97 -2.97
N GLU A 8 -8.54 13.81 -3.45
CA GLU A 8 -9.48 12.82 -2.92
C GLU A 8 -9.11 11.38 -3.30
N SER A 9 -8.59 11.16 -4.52
CA SER A 9 -8.15 9.84 -4.97
C SER A 9 -6.97 9.31 -4.14
N ASN A 10 -5.99 10.16 -3.82
CA ASN A 10 -4.83 9.75 -3.00
C ASN A 10 -5.26 9.30 -1.60
N LYS A 11 -6.18 10.03 -0.97
CA LYS A 11 -6.69 9.70 0.36
C LYS A 11 -7.52 8.41 0.34
N ALA A 12 -8.28 8.16 -0.74
CA ALA A 12 -9.03 6.92 -0.90
C ALA A 12 -8.11 5.70 -1.05
N VAL A 13 -7.14 5.75 -1.98
CA VAL A 13 -6.15 4.68 -2.20
C VAL A 13 -5.40 4.35 -0.91
N ARG A 14 -4.99 5.38 -0.18
CA ARG A 14 -4.33 5.23 1.12
C ARG A 14 -5.20 4.51 2.14
N ASN A 15 -6.43 4.98 2.34
CA ASN A 15 -7.34 4.37 3.30
C ASN A 15 -7.64 2.91 2.94
N GLU A 16 -7.76 2.60 1.65
CA GLU A 16 -7.99 1.23 1.18
C GLU A 16 -6.78 0.32 1.43
N ILE A 17 -5.56 0.76 1.13
CA ILE A 17 -4.34 -0.01 1.39
C ILE A 17 -4.15 -0.21 2.89
N ARG A 18 -4.36 0.85 3.68
CA ARG A 18 -4.28 0.78 5.14
C ARG A 18 -5.29 -0.21 5.71
N ALA A 19 -6.55 -0.12 5.32
CA ALA A 19 -7.59 -1.05 5.76
C ALA A 19 -7.26 -2.49 5.33
N PHE A 20 -6.76 -2.69 4.11
CA PHE A 20 -6.31 -4.00 3.66
C PHE A 20 -5.19 -4.55 4.54
N ILE A 21 -4.18 -3.74 4.87
CA ILE A 21 -3.08 -4.18 5.72
C ILE A 21 -3.58 -4.47 7.14
N GLU A 22 -4.45 -3.64 7.67
CA GLU A 22 -5.03 -3.82 9.00
C GLU A 22 -5.85 -5.13 9.08
N GLU A 23 -6.68 -5.40 8.07
CA GLU A 23 -7.54 -6.58 8.00
C GLU A 23 -6.77 -7.87 7.74
N ASN A 24 -5.74 -7.84 6.88
CA ASN A 24 -5.02 -9.06 6.47
C ASN A 24 -3.80 -9.36 7.35
N PHE A 25 -3.15 -8.33 7.91
CA PHE A 25 -1.89 -8.50 8.64
C PHE A 25 -1.98 -8.07 10.12
N LEU A 26 -2.77 -7.04 10.46
CA LEU A 26 -2.89 -6.55 11.85
C LEU A 26 -4.08 -7.12 12.61
N TYR A 27 -4.84 -8.06 12.04
CA TYR A 27 -5.95 -8.71 12.74
C TYR A 27 -5.52 -9.41 14.05
N MET A 28 -4.25 -9.83 14.16
CA MET A 28 -3.68 -10.38 15.40
C MET A 28 -3.07 -9.32 16.34
N ARG A 29 -2.92 -8.06 15.90
CA ARG A 29 -2.31 -6.96 16.65
C ARG A 29 -3.18 -5.69 16.59
N PRO A 30 -4.40 -5.72 17.17
CA PRO A 30 -5.32 -4.58 17.14
C PRO A 30 -4.81 -3.33 17.86
N ASP A 31 -3.80 -3.48 18.72
CA ASP A 31 -3.19 -2.37 19.47
C ASP A 31 -2.01 -1.70 18.73
N LEU A 32 -1.61 -2.21 17.56
CA LEU A 32 -0.55 -1.62 16.76
C LEU A 32 -1.13 -0.53 15.85
N ASP A 33 -0.84 0.73 16.17
CA ASP A 33 -1.21 1.86 15.33
C ASP A 33 -0.19 2.05 14.21
N LEU A 34 -0.48 1.46 13.04
CA LEU A 34 0.34 1.59 11.84
C LEU A 34 0.24 3.01 11.27
N GLN A 35 1.38 3.71 11.20
CA GLN A 35 1.47 4.99 10.49
C GLN A 35 1.72 4.78 9.00
N ASP A 36 1.41 5.81 8.20
CA ASP A 36 1.56 5.74 6.75
C ASP A 36 3.03 5.58 6.31
N ASP A 37 3.96 6.11 7.10
CA ASP A 37 5.41 6.09 6.86
C ASP A 37 6.14 5.01 7.66
N ASP A 38 5.40 4.15 8.36
CA ASP A 38 5.99 3.05 9.11
C ASP A 38 6.47 1.93 8.17
N ASP A 39 7.60 1.33 8.54
CA ASP A 39 8.18 0.19 7.85
C ASP A 39 7.40 -1.09 8.17
N LEU A 40 6.64 -1.58 7.20
CA LEU A 40 5.79 -2.76 7.30
C LEU A 40 6.62 -4.03 7.56
N LEU A 41 7.81 -4.13 6.95
CA LEU A 41 8.72 -5.26 7.15
C LEU A 41 9.47 -5.11 8.48
N GLY A 42 9.97 -3.91 8.76
CA GLY A 42 10.71 -3.59 9.98
C GLY A 42 9.88 -3.76 11.26
N LEU A 43 8.59 -3.43 11.22
CA LEU A 43 7.64 -3.67 12.31
C LEU A 43 7.17 -5.14 12.41
N GLY A 44 7.49 -5.96 11.40
CA GLY A 44 6.99 -7.32 11.27
C GLY A 44 5.47 -7.36 11.09
N VAL A 45 4.91 -6.35 10.43
CA VAL A 45 3.49 -6.35 10.02
C VAL A 45 3.34 -7.27 8.81
N ILE A 46 4.24 -7.14 7.85
CA ILE A 46 4.27 -7.98 6.66
C ILE A 46 5.53 -8.84 6.68
N ASP A 47 5.36 -10.12 6.37
CA ASP A 47 6.46 -11.04 6.07
C ASP A 47 6.76 -11.04 4.57
N SER A 48 7.93 -11.58 4.19
CA SER A 48 8.35 -11.68 2.78
C SER A 48 7.34 -12.40 1.88
N LEU A 49 6.53 -13.31 2.42
CA LEU A 49 5.44 -13.97 1.69
C LEU A 49 4.19 -13.10 1.59
N GLY A 50 3.82 -12.41 2.68
CA GLY A 50 2.65 -11.52 2.70
C GLY A 50 2.80 -10.34 1.75
N PHE A 51 4.04 -9.94 1.47
CA PHE A 51 4.35 -8.89 0.51
C PHE A 51 3.92 -9.23 -0.91
N VAL A 52 4.10 -10.49 -1.33
CA VAL A 52 3.67 -10.95 -2.66
C VAL A 52 2.15 -10.93 -2.76
N GLU A 53 1.46 -11.38 -1.72
CA GLU A 53 -0.01 -11.36 -1.65
C GLU A 53 -0.57 -9.93 -1.68
N LEU A 54 0.06 -9.00 -0.94
CA LEU A 54 -0.25 -7.57 -1.00
C LEU A 54 -0.09 -7.02 -2.42
N VAL A 55 1.03 -7.33 -3.08
CA VAL A 55 1.31 -6.88 -4.45
C VAL A 55 0.29 -7.45 -5.43
N GLU A 56 -0.07 -8.73 -5.34
CA GLU A 56 -1.12 -9.35 -6.16
C GLU A 56 -2.49 -8.69 -5.95
N GLU A 57 -2.88 -8.43 -4.71
CA GLU A 57 -4.13 -7.76 -4.37
C GLU A 57 -4.19 -6.33 -4.93
N ILE A 58 -3.11 -5.56 -4.80
CA ILE A 58 -3.01 -4.21 -5.37
C ILE A 58 -3.08 -4.25 -6.90
N GLN A 59 -2.35 -5.18 -7.53
CA GLN A 59 -2.39 -5.36 -8.99
C GLN A 59 -3.81 -5.68 -9.47
N SER A 60 -4.48 -6.62 -8.80
CA SER A 60 -5.85 -7.02 -9.11
C SER A 60 -6.84 -5.87 -8.89
N ARG A 61 -6.75 -5.18 -7.74
CA ARG A 61 -7.66 -4.11 -7.34
C ARG A 61 -7.55 -2.87 -8.23
N TYR A 62 -6.34 -2.46 -8.56
CA TYR A 62 -6.10 -1.23 -9.34
C TYR A 62 -5.86 -1.50 -10.84
N GLY A 63 -5.76 -2.77 -11.25
CA GLY A 63 -5.48 -3.16 -12.64
C GLY A 63 -4.07 -2.74 -13.10
N ILE A 64 -3.12 -2.61 -12.17
CA ILE A 64 -1.74 -2.25 -12.47
C ILE A 64 -0.86 -3.49 -12.57
N GLN A 65 0.30 -3.36 -13.22
CA GLN A 65 1.29 -4.43 -13.31
C GLN A 65 2.54 -4.06 -12.54
N VAL A 66 2.93 -4.95 -11.62
CA VAL A 66 4.07 -4.80 -10.73
C VAL A 66 5.07 -5.89 -11.06
N SER A 67 6.27 -5.47 -11.42
CA SER A 67 7.37 -6.36 -11.75
C SER A 67 8.10 -6.77 -10.46
N ASP A 68 8.71 -7.96 -10.42
CA ASP A 68 9.51 -8.40 -9.25
C ASP A 68 10.61 -7.40 -8.85
N VAL A 69 11.16 -6.66 -9.82
CA VAL A 69 12.19 -5.62 -9.58
C VAL A 69 11.63 -4.34 -8.96
N GLU A 70 10.31 -4.14 -9.01
CA GLU A 70 9.61 -3.01 -8.41
C GLU A 70 9.17 -3.31 -6.97
N ILE A 71 9.21 -4.59 -6.58
CA ILE A 71 8.92 -5.08 -5.23
C ILE A 71 10.14 -4.80 -4.34
N THR A 72 10.25 -3.55 -3.90
CA THR A 72 11.35 -3.07 -3.04
C THR A 72 10.80 -2.41 -1.79
N GLU A 73 11.63 -2.30 -0.75
CA GLU A 73 11.32 -1.54 0.47
C GLU A 73 10.96 -0.08 0.15
N ASP A 74 11.58 0.52 -0.86
CA ASP A 74 11.30 1.91 -1.27
C ASP A 74 9.89 2.09 -1.88
N ASN A 75 9.33 1.06 -2.52
CA ASN A 75 8.03 1.14 -3.21
C ASN A 75 6.89 0.52 -2.38
N PHE A 76 7.20 -0.44 -1.52
CA PHE A 76 6.21 -1.25 -0.81
C PHE A 76 6.53 -1.42 0.68
N GLY A 77 7.60 -0.80 1.19
CA GLY A 77 7.98 -0.86 2.60
C GLY A 77 7.07 -0.05 3.52
N SER A 78 6.32 0.92 3.00
CA SER A 78 5.35 1.71 3.77
C SER A 78 4.04 1.92 3.01
N VAL A 79 2.97 2.27 3.71
CA VAL A 79 1.68 2.59 3.07
C VAL A 79 1.84 3.79 2.12
N SER A 80 2.59 4.81 2.53
CA SER A 80 2.85 6.01 1.72
C SER A 80 3.60 5.68 0.42
N ALA A 81 4.58 4.77 0.48
CA ALA A 81 5.32 4.29 -0.69
C ALA A 81 4.40 3.57 -1.68
N ILE A 82 3.55 2.66 -1.18
CA ILE A 82 2.62 1.90 -2.02
C ILE A 82 1.65 2.85 -2.71
N VAL A 83 1.08 3.81 -1.96
CA VAL A 83 0.15 4.80 -2.52
C VAL A 83 0.83 5.61 -3.62
N ALA A 84 2.06 6.07 -3.40
CA ALA A 84 2.82 6.81 -4.41
C ALA A 84 3.09 5.96 -5.66
N PHE A 85 3.43 4.69 -5.48
CA PHE A 85 3.67 3.76 -6.57
C PHE A 85 2.40 3.50 -7.40
N VAL A 86 1.27 3.21 -6.74
CA VAL A 86 -0.04 2.99 -7.39
C VAL A 86 -0.48 4.23 -8.17
N GLU A 87 -0.40 5.41 -7.55
CA GLU A 87 -0.78 6.67 -8.21
C GLU A 87 0.13 6.97 -9.41
N GLY A 88 1.42 6.69 -9.31
CA GLY A 88 2.37 6.79 -10.42
C GLY A 88 1.99 5.89 -11.60
N LYS A 89 1.60 4.64 -11.33
CA LYS A 89 1.15 3.68 -12.36
C LYS A 89 -0.21 4.04 -12.97
N ARG A 90 -1.13 4.62 -12.20
CA ARG A 90 -2.46 5.05 -12.68
C ARG A 90 -2.42 6.35 -13.48
N SER A 91 -1.39 7.16 -13.28
CA SER A 91 -1.19 8.44 -13.97
C SER A 91 -0.36 8.34 -15.25
N ALA A 92 0.24 7.16 -15.51
CA ALA A 92 1.05 6.87 -16.69
C ALA A 92 0.21 6.22 -17.80
#